data_AF-A0A9N9DU54-F1
#
_entry.id   AF-A0A9N9DU54-F1
#
_cell.length_a   1.000
_cell.length_b   1.000
_cell.length_c   1.000
_cell.angle_alpha   90.00
_cell.angle_beta   90.00
_cell.angle_gamma   90.00
#
_symmetry.space_group_name_H-M   'P 1'
#
loop_
_entity.id
_entity.type
_entity.pdbx_description
1 polymer ?
#
loop_
_entity_poly.entity_id
_entity_poly.type
_entity_poly.pdbx_seq_one_letter_code
_entity_poly.pdbx_strand_id
1 'polypeptide(L)'
;VIKDIATRYRHSFTLTDKTATQMAREIRKIYNDPNCPLSWPKVLIVDKGTEYMGECRDLFLRHGMRIQYAKSKRSMAIAEQDHQEFEKHVFFRQDAMDLYLPLTDRSREWVVSLHINDDKYNDSLTKLIHISSNEAVKKSLEGKKIFADPTVKHKRPIGYDEPLLLSDVKVRHLLEPGELEGWRKRATDCNWSPEIFLIESFSRKNNQPVLYKLHNSQPPYTMYSGNLLILDTLIPNHIEIYIIPEL
;
A
#
# COMPACT_ATOMS: atom_id res chain seq x y z
N VAL A 1 -2.52 -7.68 7.97
CA VAL A 1 -1.32 -6.99 8.52
C VAL A 1 -1.61 -6.59 9.96
N ILE A 2 -0.70 -6.91 10.88
CA ILE A 2 -0.67 -6.44 12.28
C ILE A 2 0.60 -5.61 12.43
N LYS A 3 0.53 -4.49 13.15
CA LYS A 3 1.67 -3.62 13.39
C LYS A 3 1.73 -3.16 14.83
N ASP A 4 2.91 -3.27 15.43
CA ASP A 4 3.20 -2.63 16.69
C ASP A 4 3.51 -1.14 16.46
N ILE A 5 2.79 -0.28 17.18
CA ILE A 5 2.89 1.18 16.96
C ILE A 5 4.21 1.73 17.48
N ALA A 6 4.75 1.16 18.57
CA ALA A 6 5.94 1.66 19.23
C ALA A 6 7.22 1.33 18.44
N THR A 7 7.39 0.04 18.11
CA THR A 7 8.56 -0.47 17.39
C THR A 7 8.43 -0.37 15.88
N ARG A 8 7.22 -0.12 15.37
CA ARG A 8 6.87 -0.19 13.95
C ARG A 8 7.05 -1.57 13.33
N TYR A 9 7.28 -2.59 14.15
CA TYR A 9 7.34 -3.98 13.70
C TYR A 9 6.02 -4.41 13.10
N ARG A 10 6.09 -4.99 11.92
CA ARG A 10 4.94 -5.42 11.15
C ARG A 10 4.99 -6.92 10.92
N HIS A 11 3.83 -7.55 10.97
CA HIS A 11 3.64 -8.92 10.58
C HIS A 11 2.41 -9.06 9.68
N SER A 12 2.60 -9.69 8.54
CA SER A 12 1.65 -9.78 7.45
C SER A 12 1.35 -11.26 7.21
N PHE A 13 0.08 -11.57 6.96
CA PHE A 13 -0.39 -12.94 6.78
C PHE A 13 -1.53 -12.95 5.76
N THR A 14 -1.67 -14.07 5.07
CA THR A 14 -2.74 -14.29 4.11
C THR A 14 -3.94 -14.95 4.79
N LEU A 15 -5.13 -14.63 4.28
CA LEU A 15 -6.38 -15.26 4.68
C LEU A 15 -6.96 -15.97 3.46
N THR A 16 -7.51 -17.16 3.65
CA THR A 16 -8.21 -17.91 2.59
C THR A 16 -9.66 -17.46 2.45
N ASP A 17 -10.27 -17.03 3.54
CA ASP A 17 -11.59 -16.43 3.66
C ASP A 17 -11.58 -15.33 4.75
N LYS A 18 -12.57 -14.44 4.71
CA LYS A 18 -12.69 -13.30 5.64
C LYS A 18 -13.56 -13.63 6.86
N THR A 19 -13.60 -14.88 7.31
CA THR A 19 -14.40 -15.25 8.48
C THR A 19 -13.70 -14.90 9.79
N ALA A 20 -14.49 -14.65 10.84
CA ALA A 20 -13.97 -14.40 12.17
C ALA A 20 -13.18 -15.60 12.73
N THR A 21 -13.61 -16.83 12.44
CA THR A 21 -12.94 -18.07 12.85
C THR A 21 -11.56 -18.17 12.22
N GLN A 22 -11.43 -17.88 10.92
CA GLN A 22 -10.12 -17.90 10.28
C GLN A 22 -9.22 -16.79 10.83
N MET A 23 -9.73 -15.57 10.97
CA MET A 23 -8.98 -14.46 11.55
C MET A 23 -8.44 -14.82 12.95
N ALA A 24 -9.28 -15.37 13.82
CA ALA A 24 -8.89 -15.81 15.15
C ALA A 24 -7.80 -16.89 15.12
N ARG A 25 -7.87 -17.83 14.17
CA ARG A 25 -6.88 -18.90 14.02
C ARG A 25 -5.52 -18.34 13.62
N GLU A 26 -5.46 -17.47 12.62
CA GLU A 26 -4.18 -16.92 12.14
C GLU A 26 -3.55 -15.98 13.18
N ILE A 27 -4.36 -15.13 13.82
CA ILE A 27 -3.89 -14.28 14.94
C ILE A 27 -3.27 -15.12 16.06
N ARG A 28 -3.90 -16.23 16.41
CA ARG A 28 -3.38 -17.13 17.44
C ARG A 28 -2.04 -17.73 17.06
N LYS A 29 -1.85 -18.11 15.79
CA LYS A 29 -0.55 -18.62 15.32
C LYS A 29 0.55 -17.57 15.49
N ILE A 30 0.26 -16.32 15.13
CA ILE A 30 1.23 -15.22 15.21
C ILE A 30 1.67 -14.98 16.66
N TYR A 31 0.72 -14.81 17.58
CA TYR A 31 1.05 -14.52 18.98
C TYR A 31 1.58 -15.72 19.77
N ASN A 32 1.40 -16.95 19.25
CA ASN A 32 1.96 -18.16 19.85
C ASN A 32 3.27 -18.62 19.19
N ASP A 33 3.71 -17.96 18.12
CA ASP A 33 4.97 -18.28 17.44
C ASP A 33 6.15 -17.74 18.27
N PRO A 34 7.05 -18.60 18.78
CA PRO A 34 8.21 -18.15 19.54
C PRO A 34 9.21 -17.32 18.71
N ASN A 35 9.15 -17.40 17.38
CA ASN A 35 9.98 -16.58 16.49
C ASN A 35 9.37 -15.21 16.21
N CYS A 36 8.09 -15.00 16.54
CA CYS A 36 7.44 -13.72 16.39
C CYS A 36 7.68 -12.86 17.65
N PRO A 37 8.24 -11.65 17.53
CA PRO A 37 8.46 -10.78 18.68
C PRO A 37 7.18 -10.13 19.21
N LEU A 38 6.05 -10.30 18.53
CA LEU A 38 4.77 -9.73 18.94
C LEU A 38 4.21 -10.48 20.15
N SER A 39 3.90 -9.73 21.20
CA SER A 39 3.15 -10.24 22.36
C SER A 39 1.73 -9.68 22.36
N TRP A 40 0.83 -10.37 23.04
CA TRP A 40 -0.57 -9.94 23.20
C TRP A 40 -0.62 -8.51 23.77
N PRO A 41 -1.13 -7.52 23.01
CA PRO A 41 -1.07 -6.13 23.43
C PRO A 41 -2.23 -5.78 24.37
N LYS A 42 -2.02 -4.77 25.22
CA LYS A 42 -3.08 -4.25 26.10
C LYS A 42 -4.24 -3.61 25.32
N VAL A 43 -3.93 -2.99 24.19
CA VAL A 43 -4.91 -2.31 23.32
C VAL A 43 -4.68 -2.75 21.89
N LEU A 44 -5.75 -3.14 21.21
CA LEU A 44 -5.74 -3.44 19.79
C LEU A 44 -6.73 -2.50 19.08
N ILE A 45 -6.27 -1.86 18.00
CA ILE A 45 -7.11 -1.00 17.18
C ILE A 45 -7.47 -1.77 15.91
N VAL A 46 -8.76 -1.93 15.65
CA VAL A 46 -9.30 -2.63 14.48
C VAL A 46 -10.35 -1.78 13.79
N ASP A 47 -10.64 -2.07 12.53
CA ASP A 47 -11.81 -1.48 11.87
C ASP A 47 -13.11 -2.15 12.37
N LYS A 48 -14.25 -1.75 11.78
CA LYS A 48 -15.57 -2.31 12.14
C LYS A 48 -15.91 -3.57 11.34
N GLY A 49 -14.92 -4.24 10.76
CA GLY A 49 -15.08 -5.45 9.98
C GLY A 49 -15.72 -6.59 10.80
N THR A 50 -16.54 -7.39 10.12
CA THR A 50 -17.20 -8.56 10.72
C THR A 50 -16.21 -9.66 11.11
N GLU A 51 -15.04 -9.68 10.48
CA GLU A 51 -13.91 -10.57 10.77
C GLU A 51 -13.33 -10.37 12.17
N TYR A 52 -13.51 -9.19 12.78
CA TYR A 52 -13.06 -8.89 14.14
C TYR A 52 -14.17 -9.08 15.19
N MET A 53 -15.30 -9.66 14.79
CA MET A 53 -16.43 -9.97 15.67
C MET A 53 -16.43 -11.46 16.05
N GLY A 54 -17.47 -11.89 16.79
CA GLY A 54 -17.67 -13.29 17.18
C GLY A 54 -16.45 -13.92 17.84
N GLU A 55 -15.99 -15.06 17.31
CA GLU A 55 -14.85 -15.80 17.84
C GLU A 55 -13.55 -15.00 17.93
N CYS A 56 -13.31 -14.09 16.99
CA CYS A 56 -12.12 -13.24 17.00
C CYS A 56 -12.15 -12.26 18.17
N ARG A 57 -13.32 -11.66 18.42
CA ARG A 57 -13.55 -10.81 19.60
C ARG A 57 -13.36 -11.60 20.90
N ASP A 58 -13.90 -12.81 20.98
CA ASP A 58 -13.78 -13.67 22.16
C ASP A 58 -12.34 -14.11 22.41
N LEU A 59 -11.53 -14.31 21.37
CA LEU A 59 -10.10 -14.54 21.50
C LEU A 59 -9.40 -13.36 22.17
N PHE A 60 -9.62 -12.14 21.69
CA PHE A 60 -9.00 -10.95 22.27
C PHE A 60 -9.38 -10.72 23.73
N LEU A 61 -10.66 -10.93 24.06
CA LEU A 61 -11.16 -10.77 25.43
C LEU A 61 -10.56 -11.82 26.38
N ARG A 62 -10.39 -13.07 25.94
CA ARG A 62 -9.73 -14.13 26.73
C ARG A 62 -8.28 -13.79 27.08
N HIS A 63 -7.59 -13.07 26.20
CA HIS A 63 -6.22 -12.59 26.43
C HIS A 63 -6.17 -11.23 27.15
N GLY A 64 -7.29 -10.72 27.68
CA GLY A 64 -7.35 -9.49 28.46
C GLY A 64 -7.12 -8.22 27.65
N MET A 65 -7.32 -8.28 26.34
CA MET A 65 -7.07 -7.16 25.44
C MET A 65 -8.25 -6.20 25.41
N ARG A 66 -7.97 -4.89 25.37
CA ARG A 66 -8.99 -3.87 25.10
C ARG A 66 -9.06 -3.61 23.59
N ILE A 67 -10.20 -3.93 22.99
CA ILE A 67 -10.46 -3.66 21.57
C ILE A 67 -10.97 -2.22 21.42
N GLN A 68 -10.32 -1.46 20.54
CA GLN A 68 -10.74 -0.13 20.13
C GLN A 68 -11.12 -0.16 18.66
N TYR A 69 -12.40 0.09 18.39
CA TYR A 69 -12.87 0.22 17.01
C TYR A 69 -12.51 1.61 16.46
N ALA A 70 -11.89 1.62 15.29
CA ALA A 70 -11.56 2.84 14.57
C ALA A 70 -12.83 3.63 14.25
N LYS A 71 -12.81 4.93 14.57
CA LYS A 71 -13.94 5.84 14.31
C LYS A 71 -13.90 6.43 12.90
N SER A 72 -12.73 6.46 12.27
CA SER A 72 -12.49 7.05 10.95
C SER A 72 -11.30 6.38 10.27
N LYS A 73 -11.18 6.54 8.94
CA LYS A 73 -10.00 6.10 8.17
C LYS A 73 -8.69 6.64 8.74
N ARG A 74 -8.69 7.88 9.27
CA ARG A 74 -7.50 8.49 9.90
C ARG A 74 -6.99 7.71 11.11
N SER A 75 -7.89 7.08 11.87
CA SER A 75 -7.51 6.23 13.01
C SER A 75 -6.80 4.94 12.60
N MET A 76 -6.91 4.55 11.32
CA MET A 76 -6.26 3.38 10.71
C MET A 76 -5.14 3.77 9.74
N ALA A 77 -4.78 5.06 9.64
CA ALA A 77 -3.87 5.55 8.61
C ALA A 77 -2.52 4.81 8.58
N ILE A 78 -2.01 4.37 9.74
CA ILE A 78 -0.78 3.58 9.81
C ILE A 78 -0.95 2.22 9.12
N ALA A 79 -1.99 1.47 9.50
CA ALA A 79 -2.27 0.16 8.92
C ALA A 79 -2.63 0.25 7.43
N GLU A 80 -3.33 1.31 7.04
CA GLU A 80 -3.66 1.61 5.64
C GLU A 80 -2.41 1.91 4.82
N GLN A 81 -1.48 2.70 5.35
CA GLN A 81 -0.22 3.00 4.68
C GLN A 81 0.61 1.72 4.48
N ASP A 82 0.67 0.83 5.46
CA ASP A 82 1.32 -0.47 5.30
C ASP A 82 0.60 -1.36 4.27
N HIS A 83 -0.73 -1.32 4.25
CA HIS A 83 -1.52 -2.04 3.25
C HIS A 83 -1.21 -1.52 1.85
N GLN A 84 -1.18 -0.20 1.66
CA GLN A 84 -0.83 0.43 0.39
C GLN A 84 0.61 0.11 -0.02
N GLU A 85 1.56 0.08 0.90
CA GLU A 85 2.95 -0.27 0.59
C GLU A 85 3.08 -1.74 0.18
N PHE A 86 2.34 -2.64 0.84
CA PHE A 86 2.23 -4.03 0.45
C PHE A 86 1.58 -4.17 -0.93
N GLU A 87 0.44 -3.50 -1.15
CA GLU A 87 -0.26 -3.44 -2.43
C GLU A 87 0.65 -2.96 -3.56
N LYS A 88 1.45 -1.92 -3.36
CA LYS A 88 2.42 -1.45 -4.37
C LYS A 88 3.36 -2.58 -4.82
N HIS A 89 3.89 -3.35 -3.89
CA HIS A 89 4.80 -4.45 -4.22
C HIS A 89 4.11 -5.65 -4.87
N VAL A 90 2.85 -5.90 -4.51
CA VAL A 90 2.05 -7.00 -5.04
C VAL A 90 1.50 -6.67 -6.41
N PHE A 91 0.85 -5.51 -6.56
CA PHE A 91 0.31 -5.00 -7.81
C PHE A 91 1.42 -4.78 -8.82
N PHE A 92 2.62 -4.38 -8.40
CA PHE A 92 3.76 -4.31 -9.31
C PHE A 92 4.03 -5.66 -10.03
N ARG A 93 4.04 -6.78 -9.30
CA ARG A 93 4.27 -8.09 -9.92
C ARG A 93 3.08 -8.55 -10.76
N GLN A 94 1.87 -8.30 -10.28
CA GLN A 94 0.66 -8.61 -11.04
C GLN A 94 0.62 -7.81 -12.35
N ASP A 95 0.81 -6.49 -12.30
CA ASP A 95 0.82 -5.59 -13.45
C ASP A 95 1.91 -5.95 -14.45
N ALA A 96 3.11 -6.30 -13.96
CA ALA A 96 4.20 -6.74 -14.83
C ALA A 96 3.82 -8.00 -15.60
N MET A 97 3.15 -8.98 -14.97
CA MET A 97 2.70 -10.20 -15.63
C MET A 97 1.50 -9.96 -16.56
N ASP A 98 0.53 -9.16 -16.11
CA ASP A 98 -0.66 -8.82 -16.90
C ASP A 98 -0.28 -7.96 -18.14
N LEU A 99 0.83 -7.20 -18.11
CA LEU A 99 1.34 -6.46 -19.28
C LEU A 99 1.75 -7.39 -20.44
N TYR A 100 2.17 -8.62 -20.16
CA TYR A 100 2.55 -9.61 -21.18
C TYR A 100 1.35 -10.41 -21.71
N LEU A 101 0.16 -10.24 -21.14
CA LEU A 101 -1.05 -10.95 -21.53
C LEU A 101 -1.92 -10.10 -22.48
N PRO A 102 -2.69 -10.74 -23.37
CA PRO A 102 -3.77 -10.05 -24.07
C PRO A 102 -4.74 -9.38 -23.08
N LEU A 103 -5.35 -8.25 -23.45
CA LEU A 103 -6.29 -7.50 -22.59
C LEU A 103 -7.49 -8.33 -22.09
N THR A 104 -7.77 -9.47 -22.73
CA THR A 104 -8.83 -10.42 -22.34
C THR A 104 -8.44 -11.35 -21.20
N ASP A 105 -7.14 -11.48 -20.93
CA ASP A 105 -6.56 -12.50 -20.06
C ASP A 105 -5.98 -11.86 -18.80
N ARG A 106 -6.00 -12.59 -17.69
CA ARG A 106 -5.49 -12.11 -16.40
C ARG A 106 -4.72 -13.21 -15.69
N SER A 107 -3.52 -12.89 -15.22
CA SER A 107 -2.69 -13.85 -14.48
C SER A 107 -3.23 -14.08 -13.08
N ARG A 108 -3.17 -15.35 -12.65
CA ARG A 108 -3.33 -15.77 -11.24
C ARG A 108 -2.03 -16.37 -10.67
N GLU A 109 -0.98 -16.46 -11.48
CA GLU A 109 0.31 -17.07 -11.10
C GLU A 109 1.03 -16.27 -10.02
N TRP A 110 0.85 -14.94 -10.02
CA TRP A 110 1.37 -14.06 -8.98
C TRP A 110 0.82 -14.42 -7.59
N VAL A 111 -0.40 -14.98 -7.49
CA VAL A 111 -0.99 -15.40 -6.19
C VAL A 111 -0.23 -16.59 -5.60
N VAL A 112 0.27 -17.49 -6.43
CA VAL A 112 1.06 -18.65 -5.98
C VAL A 112 2.47 -18.23 -5.55
N SER A 113 3.01 -17.18 -6.16
CA SER A 113 4.34 -16.64 -5.85
C SER A 113 4.34 -15.48 -4.83
N LEU A 114 3.18 -15.16 -4.24
CA LEU A 114 3.04 -14.21 -3.13
C LEU A 114 3.71 -14.74 -1.87
N HIS A 115 5.04 -14.60 -1.81
CA HIS A 115 5.76 -14.74 -0.55
C HIS A 115 5.75 -13.40 0.17
N ILE A 116 5.00 -13.34 1.27
CA ILE A 116 5.01 -12.20 2.17
C ILE A 116 6.32 -12.26 2.96
N ASN A 117 7.29 -11.44 2.57
CA ASN A 117 8.52 -11.25 3.31
C ASN A 117 8.48 -9.90 4.04
N ASP A 118 8.18 -9.92 5.34
CA ASP A 118 8.20 -8.71 6.16
C ASP A 118 9.61 -8.25 6.55
N ASP A 119 10.65 -9.09 6.43
CA ASP A 119 12.03 -8.74 6.78
C ASP A 119 12.52 -7.54 6.00
N LYS A 120 12.13 -7.45 4.72
CA LYS A 120 12.42 -6.28 3.87
C LYS A 120 12.02 -4.96 4.55
N TYR A 121 10.92 -4.95 5.27
CA TYR A 121 10.39 -3.76 5.91
C TYR A 121 10.90 -3.62 7.35
N ASN A 122 10.98 -4.74 8.08
CA ASN A 122 11.39 -4.74 9.48
C ASN A 122 12.91 -4.52 9.67
N ASP A 123 13.73 -4.81 8.66
CA ASP A 123 15.17 -4.54 8.66
C ASP A 123 15.53 -3.17 8.07
N SER A 124 14.58 -2.53 7.38
CA SER A 124 14.79 -1.19 6.81
C SER A 124 14.70 -0.08 7.87
N LEU A 125 15.49 0.97 7.70
CA LEU A 125 15.43 2.14 8.58
C LEU A 125 14.09 2.84 8.47
N THR A 126 13.39 2.99 9.60
CA THR A 126 12.13 3.73 9.63
C THR A 126 12.39 5.21 9.87
N LYS A 127 11.94 6.08 8.97
CA LYS A 127 12.14 7.55 9.02
C LYS A 127 11.73 8.23 10.33
N LEU A 128 10.73 7.69 11.03
CA LEU A 128 10.20 8.29 12.27
C LEU A 128 11.02 7.99 13.52
N ILE A 129 11.71 6.84 13.55
CA ILE A 129 12.45 6.36 14.73
C ILE A 129 13.96 6.21 14.46
N HIS A 130 14.39 6.41 13.21
CA HIS A 130 15.79 6.37 12.74
C HIS A 130 16.52 5.05 12.96
N ILE A 131 15.80 3.97 13.22
CA ILE A 131 16.30 2.60 13.37
C ILE A 131 15.36 1.62 12.66
N SER A 132 15.81 0.38 12.46
CA SER A 132 14.95 -0.67 11.92
C SER A 132 13.95 -1.18 12.96
N SER A 133 12.82 -1.71 12.51
CA SER A 133 11.81 -2.26 13.44
C SER A 133 12.37 -3.42 14.25
N ASN A 134 13.20 -4.28 13.66
CA ASN A 134 13.86 -5.38 14.35
C ASN A 134 14.82 -4.88 15.43
N GLU A 135 15.57 -3.81 15.17
CA GLU A 135 16.41 -3.18 16.19
C GLU A 135 15.58 -2.51 17.28
N ALA A 136 14.47 -1.86 16.91
CA ALA A 136 13.54 -1.24 17.84
C ALA A 136 12.93 -2.28 18.79
N VAL A 137 12.51 -3.44 18.28
CA VAL A 137 12.04 -4.58 19.09
C VAL A 137 13.10 -5.00 20.10
N LYS A 138 14.35 -5.22 19.67
CA LYS A 138 15.45 -5.61 20.56
C LYS A 138 15.64 -4.59 21.70
N LYS A 139 15.68 -3.30 21.35
CA LYS A 139 15.77 -2.20 22.32
C LYS A 139 14.57 -2.19 23.28
N SER A 140 13.36 -2.43 22.79
CA SER A 140 12.15 -2.49 23.63
C SER A 140 12.19 -3.65 24.61
N LEU A 141 12.68 -4.83 24.19
CA LEU A 141 12.84 -6.01 25.06
C LEU A 141 13.90 -5.79 26.15
N GLU A 142 14.91 -4.98 25.86
CA GLU A 142 15.90 -4.51 26.85
C GLU A 142 15.36 -3.41 27.78
N GLY A 143 14.09 -3.02 27.64
CA GLY A 143 13.45 -1.97 28.44
C GLY A 143 13.81 -0.54 28.02
N LYS A 144 14.46 -0.36 26.86
CA LYS A 144 14.77 0.98 26.33
C LYS A 144 13.53 1.61 25.70
N LYS A 145 13.35 2.91 25.92
CA LYS A 145 12.27 3.68 25.29
C LYS A 145 12.61 4.01 23.85
N ILE A 146 11.63 3.89 22.97
CA ILE A 146 11.71 4.30 21.56
C ILE A 146 11.03 5.65 21.44
N PHE A 147 11.74 6.62 20.86
CA PHE A 147 11.22 7.96 20.58
C PHE A 147 10.93 8.07 19.10
N ALA A 148 9.80 8.68 18.76
CA ALA A 148 9.42 8.95 17.38
C ALA A 148 9.31 10.46 17.17
N ASP A 149 9.83 10.93 16.04
CA ASP A 149 9.73 12.32 15.66
C ASP A 149 8.27 12.70 15.34
N PRO A 150 7.85 13.94 15.63
CA PRO A 150 6.55 14.45 15.23
C PRO A 150 6.46 14.54 13.70
N THR A 151 5.36 14.08 13.12
CA THR A 151 5.10 14.20 11.68
C THR A 151 4.76 15.65 11.32
N VAL A 152 5.58 16.28 10.46
CA VAL A 152 5.39 17.68 10.00
C VAL A 152 4.49 17.75 8.76
N LYS A 153 3.76 18.86 8.59
CA LYS A 153 2.78 19.10 7.51
C LYS A 153 3.42 19.09 6.12
N HIS A 154 2.85 18.28 5.23
CA HIS A 154 3.21 18.27 3.82
C HIS A 154 2.78 19.57 3.12
N LYS A 155 3.69 20.16 2.34
CA LYS A 155 3.40 21.23 1.36
C LYS A 155 3.98 20.78 0.03
N ARG A 156 3.15 20.21 -0.84
CA ARG A 156 3.51 19.96 -2.22
C ARG A 156 3.70 21.31 -2.95
N PRO A 157 4.75 21.47 -3.78
CA PRO A 157 4.84 22.59 -4.71
C PRO A 157 3.69 22.52 -5.73
N ILE A 158 3.04 23.64 -6.03
CA ILE A 158 1.95 23.74 -7.00
C ILE A 158 2.29 24.79 -8.05
N GLY A 159 2.01 24.51 -9.33
CA GLY A 159 2.23 25.46 -10.41
C GLY A 159 3.66 25.46 -10.95
N TYR A 160 4.34 26.60 -10.94
CA TYR A 160 5.68 26.72 -11.55
C TYR A 160 6.78 25.95 -10.82
N ASP A 161 6.55 25.66 -9.54
CA ASP A 161 7.49 24.91 -8.69
C ASP A 161 7.32 23.39 -8.84
N GLU A 162 6.34 22.91 -9.62
CA GLU A 162 6.15 21.48 -9.88
C GLU A 162 7.18 20.95 -10.89
N PRO A 163 7.84 19.80 -10.62
CA PRO A 163 8.69 19.15 -11.59
C PRO A 163 7.87 18.67 -12.81
N LEU A 164 8.42 18.87 -14.01
CA LEU A 164 7.77 18.53 -15.28
C LEU A 164 8.19 17.15 -15.77
N LEU A 165 7.24 16.43 -16.37
CA LEU A 165 7.49 15.20 -17.12
C LEU A 165 7.80 15.52 -18.59
N LEU A 166 8.78 14.82 -19.16
CA LEU A 166 9.18 14.96 -20.55
C LEU A 166 8.19 14.24 -21.49
N SER A 167 8.13 14.67 -22.75
CA SER A 167 7.17 14.20 -23.76
C SER A 167 7.38 12.76 -24.25
N ASP A 168 8.49 12.13 -23.89
CA ASP A 168 8.84 10.75 -24.24
C ASP A 168 8.61 9.76 -23.10
N VAL A 169 8.12 10.25 -21.95
CA VAL A 169 7.84 9.42 -20.78
C VAL A 169 6.60 8.56 -21.04
N LYS A 170 6.75 7.25 -20.84
CA LYS A 170 5.66 6.28 -20.86
C LYS A 170 4.86 6.37 -19.56
N VAL A 171 3.55 6.50 -19.66
CA VAL A 171 2.66 6.67 -18.52
C VAL A 171 1.39 5.82 -18.64
N ARG A 172 0.76 5.52 -17.51
CA ARG A 172 -0.65 5.07 -17.42
C ARG A 172 -1.47 6.15 -16.74
N HIS A 173 -2.74 6.32 -17.11
CA HIS A 173 -3.63 7.29 -16.46
C HIS A 173 -4.52 6.63 -15.42
N LEU A 174 -4.96 7.41 -14.42
CA LEU A 174 -5.89 6.93 -13.41
C LEU A 174 -7.27 6.77 -14.03
N LEU A 175 -7.87 5.58 -13.92
CA LEU A 175 -9.17 5.27 -14.51
C LEU A 175 -10.29 6.09 -13.88
N GLU A 176 -11.11 6.73 -14.71
CA GLU A 176 -12.33 7.39 -14.26
C GLU A 176 -13.46 6.37 -13.97
N PRO A 177 -14.40 6.69 -13.05
CA PRO A 177 -15.60 5.90 -12.87
C PRO A 177 -16.37 5.77 -14.19
N GLY A 178 -16.61 4.54 -14.64
CA GLY A 178 -17.25 4.27 -15.94
C GLY A 178 -16.31 3.72 -17.02
N GLU A 179 -15.01 4.02 -16.98
CA GLU A 179 -14.08 3.64 -18.06
C GLU A 179 -13.89 2.12 -18.23
N LEU A 180 -14.08 1.33 -17.17
CA LEU A 180 -14.02 -0.14 -17.21
C LEU A 180 -15.36 -0.82 -16.83
N GLU A 181 -16.50 -0.12 -16.95
CA GLU A 181 -17.80 -0.71 -16.62
C GLU A 181 -18.12 -1.92 -17.52
N GLY A 182 -18.46 -3.05 -16.89
CA GLY A 182 -18.79 -4.32 -17.56
C GLY A 182 -17.92 -5.50 -17.14
N TRP A 183 -16.76 -5.26 -16.52
CA TRP A 183 -15.86 -6.32 -16.04
C TRP A 183 -15.96 -6.49 -14.51
N ARG A 184 -15.93 -7.72 -14.01
CA ARG A 184 -15.80 -7.98 -12.56
C ARG A 184 -14.42 -7.47 -12.08
N LYS A 185 -14.41 -6.34 -11.38
CA LYS A 185 -13.20 -5.77 -10.76
C LYS A 185 -12.75 -6.65 -9.59
N ARG A 186 -11.51 -7.15 -9.64
CA ARG A 186 -10.86 -7.81 -8.50
C ARG A 186 -10.43 -6.73 -7.49
N ALA A 187 -10.33 -7.11 -6.21
CA ALA A 187 -9.79 -6.21 -5.19
C ALA A 187 -8.36 -5.74 -5.50
N THR A 188 -7.63 -6.47 -6.36
CA THR A 188 -6.26 -6.20 -6.78
C THR A 188 -6.14 -5.66 -8.21
N ASP A 189 -7.25 -5.36 -8.88
CA ASP A 189 -7.18 -4.73 -10.20
C ASP A 189 -6.70 -3.28 -10.02
N CYS A 190 -5.65 -2.95 -10.78
CA CYS A 190 -5.04 -1.64 -10.80
C CYS A 190 -6.08 -0.55 -11.07
N ASN A 191 -5.99 0.59 -10.38
CA ASN A 191 -6.81 1.76 -10.71
C ASN A 191 -6.27 2.53 -11.92
N TRP A 192 -5.20 2.04 -12.53
CA TRP A 192 -4.51 2.65 -13.66
C TRP A 192 -4.91 1.97 -14.97
N SER A 193 -4.86 2.72 -16.08
CA SER A 193 -5.19 2.22 -17.42
C SER A 193 -4.34 1.00 -17.78
N PRO A 194 -4.93 -0.04 -18.43
CA PRO A 194 -4.14 -1.19 -18.89
C PRO A 194 -3.17 -0.80 -20.02
N GLU A 195 -3.57 0.18 -20.84
CA GLU A 195 -2.80 0.73 -21.95
C GLU A 195 -1.71 1.72 -21.48
N ILE A 196 -0.61 1.77 -22.23
CA ILE A 196 0.52 2.68 -22.02
C ILE A 196 0.41 3.86 -23.00
N PHE A 197 0.53 5.07 -22.47
CA PHE A 197 0.49 6.32 -23.22
C PHE A 197 1.83 7.04 -23.19
N LEU A 198 2.05 7.93 -24.17
CA LEU A 198 3.16 8.89 -24.17
C LEU A 198 2.62 10.29 -23.86
N ILE A 199 3.42 11.12 -23.21
CA ILE A 199 3.05 12.52 -22.95
C ILE A 199 3.22 13.35 -24.23
N GLU A 200 2.13 13.84 -24.82
CA GLU A 200 2.21 14.67 -26.02
C GLU A 200 2.69 16.10 -25.70
N SER A 201 2.10 16.71 -24.67
CA SER A 201 2.40 18.10 -24.28
C SER A 201 1.91 18.37 -22.85
N PHE A 202 2.30 19.53 -22.29
CA PHE A 202 1.84 19.98 -20.98
C PHE A 202 1.43 21.46 -21.00
N SER A 203 0.56 21.83 -20.07
CA SER A 203 0.16 23.21 -19.81
C SER A 203 0.29 23.52 -18.32
N ARG A 204 0.81 24.71 -18.00
CA ARG A 204 1.06 25.15 -16.63
C ARG A 204 0.49 26.54 -16.38
N LYS A 205 -0.07 26.75 -15.20
CA LYS A 205 -0.56 28.03 -14.69
C LYS A 205 -0.13 28.20 -13.24
N ASN A 206 0.05 29.45 -12.80
CA ASN A 206 0.40 29.71 -11.41
C ASN A 206 -0.68 29.18 -10.46
N ASN A 207 -0.28 28.57 -9.34
CA ASN A 207 -1.18 27.96 -8.34
C ASN A 207 -2.18 26.92 -8.92
N GLN A 208 -1.87 26.30 -10.06
CA GLN A 208 -2.66 25.19 -10.61
C GLN A 208 -1.75 23.98 -10.91
N PRO A 209 -2.26 22.74 -10.76
CA PRO A 209 -1.52 21.55 -11.16
C PRO A 209 -1.11 21.61 -12.63
N VAL A 210 0.08 21.10 -12.94
CA VAL A 210 0.50 20.91 -14.34
C VAL A 210 -0.41 19.88 -15.00
N LEU A 211 -0.98 20.25 -16.15
CA LEU A 211 -1.87 19.41 -16.94
C LEU A 211 -1.12 18.83 -18.14
N TYR A 212 -1.20 17.54 -18.34
CA TYR A 212 -0.55 16.78 -19.41
C TYR A 212 -1.59 16.24 -20.39
N LYS A 213 -1.27 16.30 -21.67
CA LYS A 213 -2.04 15.69 -22.76
C LYS A 213 -1.38 14.38 -23.17
N LEU A 214 -2.16 13.31 -23.28
CA LEU A 214 -1.68 11.98 -23.65
C LEU A 214 -1.82 11.73 -25.16
N HIS A 215 -0.80 11.12 -25.77
CA HIS A 215 -0.78 10.75 -27.18
C HIS A 215 -1.73 9.57 -27.44
N ASN A 216 -2.60 9.68 -28.45
CA ASN A 216 -3.60 8.67 -28.87
C ASN A 216 -4.62 8.24 -27.80
N SER A 217 -4.81 8.99 -26.72
CA SER A 217 -5.91 8.71 -25.80
C SER A 217 -7.26 9.11 -26.40
N GLN A 218 -8.26 8.23 -26.36
CA GLN A 218 -9.65 8.55 -26.69
C GLN A 218 -10.57 8.37 -25.46
N PRO A 219 -11.35 9.41 -25.09
CA PRO A 219 -11.24 10.83 -25.48
C PRO A 219 -9.86 11.44 -25.13
N PRO A 220 -9.50 12.61 -25.70
CA PRO A 220 -8.24 13.29 -25.38
C PRO A 220 -8.22 13.68 -23.91
N TYR A 221 -7.56 12.89 -23.07
CA TYR A 221 -7.46 13.13 -21.64
C TYR A 221 -6.43 14.22 -21.37
N THR A 222 -6.83 15.19 -20.55
CA THR A 222 -5.92 16.15 -19.93
C THR A 222 -5.80 15.78 -18.45
N MET A 223 -4.66 15.24 -18.06
CA MET A 223 -4.44 14.64 -16.73
C MET A 223 -3.38 15.45 -15.97
N TYR A 224 -3.56 15.70 -14.67
CA TYR A 224 -2.48 16.27 -13.88
C TYR A 224 -1.49 15.20 -13.41
N SER A 225 -0.30 15.61 -12.96
CA SER A 225 0.79 14.71 -12.52
C SER A 225 0.38 13.63 -11.50
N GLY A 226 -0.59 13.91 -10.63
CA GLY A 226 -1.09 12.94 -9.64
C GLY A 226 -2.00 11.86 -10.24
N ASN A 227 -2.49 12.06 -11.47
CA ASN A 227 -3.30 11.10 -12.23
C ASN A 227 -2.46 10.37 -13.29
N LEU A 228 -1.14 10.42 -13.19
CA LEU A 228 -0.23 9.72 -14.10
C LEU A 228 0.71 8.82 -13.31
N LEU A 229 0.80 7.57 -13.74
CA LEU A 229 1.78 6.61 -13.29
C LEU A 229 2.93 6.57 -14.29
N ILE A 230 4.16 6.91 -13.87
CA ILE A 230 5.35 6.84 -14.74
C ILE A 230 5.85 5.40 -14.82
N LEU A 231 6.08 4.93 -16.04
CA LEU A 231 6.68 3.63 -16.33
C LEU A 231 8.11 3.87 -16.82
N ASP A 232 9.10 3.76 -15.93
CA ASP A 232 10.49 3.97 -16.31
C ASP A 232 11.09 2.68 -16.89
N THR A 233 11.80 2.79 -18.03
CA THR A 233 12.48 1.66 -18.66
C THR A 233 13.93 1.61 -18.22
N LEU A 234 14.23 0.80 -17.20
CA LEU A 234 15.59 0.30 -16.95
C LEU A 234 15.61 -1.23 -16.96
N ILE A 235 15.61 -1.82 -18.17
CA ILE A 235 16.14 -3.16 -18.49
C ILE A 235 15.34 -4.36 -17.86
N PRO A 236 15.30 -5.55 -18.50
CA PRO A 236 14.16 -6.48 -18.47
C PRO A 236 13.81 -7.18 -17.14
N ASN A 237 14.47 -6.84 -16.03
CA ASN A 237 14.23 -7.49 -14.74
C ASN A 237 13.81 -6.50 -13.63
N HIS A 238 13.75 -5.19 -13.90
CA HIS A 238 13.32 -4.19 -12.94
C HIS A 238 12.60 -3.04 -13.66
N ILE A 239 11.27 -3.12 -13.76
CA ILE A 239 10.45 -1.92 -14.01
C ILE A 239 10.50 -1.10 -12.71
N GLU A 240 11.00 0.13 -12.73
CA GLU A 240 10.82 1.07 -11.62
C GLU A 240 9.58 1.91 -11.91
N ILE A 241 8.52 1.68 -11.12
CA ILE A 241 7.28 2.47 -11.21
C ILE A 241 7.39 3.61 -10.21
N TYR A 242 7.52 4.84 -10.74
CA TYR A 242 7.42 6.04 -9.95
C TYR A 242 5.94 6.44 -9.88
N ILE A 243 5.28 6.06 -8.79
CA ILE A 243 4.03 6.71 -8.40
C ILE A 243 4.43 8.13 -7.99
N ILE A 244 4.10 9.14 -8.79
CA ILE A 244 4.10 10.52 -8.32
C ILE A 244 3.04 10.53 -7.21
N PRO A 245 3.44 10.50 -5.93
CA PRO A 245 2.46 10.28 -4.91
C PRO A 245 1.65 11.58 -4.81
N GLU A 246 0.33 11.44 -4.66
CA GLU A 246 -0.42 12.45 -3.91
C GLU A 246 0.18 12.44 -2.50
N LEU A 247 1.15 13.32 -2.26
CA LEU A 247 1.70 13.62 -0.94
C LEU A 247 1.01 14.87 -0.39
#